data_AF-R6CZF2-F1
#
_entry.id   AF-R6CZF2-F1
#
_cell.length_a   1.000
_cell.length_b   1.000
_cell.length_c   1.000
_cell.angle_alpha   90.00
_cell.angle_beta   90.00
_cell.angle_gamma   90.00
#
_symmetry.space_group_name_H-M   'P 1'
#
loop_
_entity.id
_entity.type
_entity.pdbx_description
1 polymer ?
#
loop_
_entity_poly.entity_id
_entity_poly.type
_entity_poly.pdbx_seq_one_letter_code
_entity_poly.pdbx_strand_id
1 'polypeptide(L)'
;MPITVNDPSVELELLYIDDLVEEMIHALKGEEHHCEFEGLDVIPSEKGRYCYCPVTHKITLGEIVDLLHQFAEMPKTLMIPEIPADSFAKRLYSTFLSYLPKEKAIFDLKMNVDNRGSFTELVHTLNCGQVSINISKPGITKGEHWHNTKWEQFIVVSGHGLIQLRKEGTDEVLICTVHSLAICQRKKQSSI
;
A
#
# COMPACT_ATOMS: atom_id res chain seq x y z
N MET A 1 4.18 -19.50 -9.31
CA MET A 1 5.24 -20.18 -8.55
C MET A 1 4.67 -21.52 -8.14
N PRO A 2 5.24 -22.68 -8.51
CA PRO A 2 4.78 -23.93 -7.94
C PRO A 2 5.31 -24.00 -6.51
N ILE A 3 4.43 -23.78 -5.54
CA ILE A 3 4.69 -24.02 -4.13
C ILE A 3 4.07 -25.39 -3.81
N THR A 4 4.84 -26.27 -3.18
CA THR A 4 4.33 -27.56 -2.68
C THR A 4 4.05 -27.42 -1.19
N VAL A 5 2.78 -27.58 -0.80
CA VAL A 5 2.35 -27.57 0.60
C VAL A 5 1.81 -28.94 0.93
N ASN A 6 2.46 -29.64 1.87
CA ASN A 6 2.03 -30.98 2.28
C ASN A 6 0.83 -30.91 3.24
N ASP A 7 0.87 -29.99 4.19
CA ASP A 7 -0.20 -29.75 5.15
C ASP A 7 -0.30 -28.24 5.44
N PRO A 8 -1.34 -27.55 4.93
CA PRO A 8 -1.51 -26.12 5.16
C PRO A 8 -1.89 -25.76 6.60
N SER A 9 -2.33 -26.73 7.41
CA SER A 9 -2.78 -26.50 8.79
C SER A 9 -1.66 -26.42 9.82
N VAL A 10 -0.43 -26.77 9.42
CA VAL A 10 0.75 -26.67 10.29
C VAL A 10 0.98 -25.21 10.68
N GLU A 11 0.91 -24.94 11.98
CA GLU A 11 1.25 -23.65 12.57
C GLU A 11 2.76 -23.53 12.77
N LEU A 12 3.31 -22.37 12.42
CA LEU A 12 4.67 -21.98 12.69
C LEU A 12 4.69 -20.79 13.63
N GLU A 13 5.64 -20.80 14.57
CA GLU A 13 6.02 -19.61 15.32
C GLU A 13 7.29 -19.02 14.70
N LEU A 14 7.21 -17.76 14.26
CA LEU A 14 8.24 -17.09 13.48
C LEU A 14 8.68 -15.80 14.16
N LEU A 15 9.99 -15.62 14.26
CA LEU A 15 10.63 -14.36 14.68
C LEU A 15 11.16 -13.66 13.43
N TYR A 16 10.80 -12.39 13.25
CA TYR A 16 11.30 -11.61 12.13
C TYR A 16 12.66 -10.98 12.45
N ILE A 17 13.51 -10.83 11.43
CA ILE A 17 14.89 -10.40 11.61
C ILE A 17 15.01 -9.02 12.27
N ASP A 18 14.12 -8.07 11.96
CA ASP A 18 14.17 -6.75 12.58
C ASP A 18 13.89 -6.81 14.10
N ASP A 19 12.98 -7.69 14.55
CA ASP A 19 12.72 -7.86 15.99
C ASP A 19 13.90 -8.52 16.69
N LEU A 20 14.53 -9.49 16.04
CA LEU A 20 15.75 -10.13 16.55
C LEU A 20 16.88 -9.12 16.70
N VAL A 21 17.11 -8.29 15.67
CA VAL A 21 18.15 -7.26 15.69
C VAL A 21 17.88 -6.22 16.77
N GLU A 22 16.64 -5.79 16.93
CA GLU A 22 16.26 -4.86 18.00
C GLU A 22 16.55 -5.46 19.38
N GLU A 23 16.20 -6.73 19.60
CA GLU A 23 16.48 -7.40 20.86
C GLU A 23 17.99 -7.60 21.11
N MET A 24 18.76 -7.89 20.06
CA MET A 24 20.22 -7.94 20.16
C MET A 24 20.81 -6.56 20.53
N ILE A 25 20.22 -5.47 20.07
CA ILE A 25 20.62 -4.11 20.46
C ILE A 25 20.28 -3.85 21.93
N HIS A 26 19.12 -4.30 22.42
CA HIS A 26 18.80 -4.22 23.85
C HIS A 26 19.80 -5.00 24.71
N ALA A 27 20.18 -6.21 24.30
CA ALA A 27 21.19 -7.00 24.99
C ALA A 27 22.56 -6.32 25.06
N LEU A 28 22.97 -5.61 24.00
CA LEU A 28 24.20 -4.82 24.02
C LEU A 28 24.14 -3.63 24.99
N LYS A 29 22.94 -3.14 25.34
CA LYS A 29 22.72 -2.07 26.31
C LYS A 29 22.48 -2.58 27.73
N GLY A 30 22.31 -3.89 27.93
CA GLY A 30 21.87 -4.46 29.21
C GLY A 30 20.37 -4.22 29.49
N GLU A 31 19.59 -4.04 28.42
CA GLU A 31 18.14 -3.77 28.45
C GLU A 31 17.34 -4.96 27.87
N GLU A 32 17.97 -6.12 27.68
CA GLU A 32 17.31 -7.28 27.08
C GLU A 32 16.14 -7.82 27.89
N HIS A 33 15.17 -8.38 27.18
CA HIS A 33 14.01 -9.01 27.76
C HIS A 33 14.35 -10.43 28.21
N HIS A 34 13.92 -10.76 29.44
CA HIS A 34 14.13 -12.06 30.06
C HIS A 34 12.83 -12.84 30.22
N CYS A 35 12.93 -14.16 30.21
CA CYS A 35 11.84 -15.09 30.43
C CYS A 35 12.29 -16.37 31.16
N GLU A 36 11.31 -17.13 31.64
CA GLU A 36 11.44 -18.55 31.91
C GLU A 36 10.67 -19.34 30.83
N PHE A 37 10.84 -20.65 30.80
CA PHE A 37 10.09 -21.54 29.91
C PHE A 37 9.30 -22.57 30.71
N GLU A 38 8.04 -22.78 30.32
CA GLU A 38 7.24 -23.94 30.73
C GLU A 38 6.95 -24.79 29.50
N GLY A 39 7.75 -25.85 29.31
CA GLY A 39 7.72 -26.60 28.05
C GLY A 39 8.21 -25.74 26.88
N LEU A 40 7.33 -25.46 25.93
CA LEU A 40 7.59 -24.59 24.78
C LEU A 40 7.06 -23.16 24.99
N ASP A 41 6.32 -22.92 26.07
CA ASP A 41 5.70 -21.63 26.34
C ASP A 41 6.68 -20.67 27.03
N VAL A 42 6.74 -19.45 26.52
CA VAL A 42 7.53 -18.35 27.07
C VAL A 42 6.77 -17.71 28.23
N ILE A 43 7.43 -17.56 29.39
CA ILE A 43 6.90 -16.86 30.56
C ILE A 43 7.76 -15.61 30.81
N PRO A 44 7.34 -14.42 30.35
CA PRO A 44 8.08 -13.18 30.55
C PRO A 44 8.37 -12.90 32.03
N SER A 45 9.62 -12.56 32.35
CA SER A 45 10.06 -12.27 33.72
C SER A 45 11.32 -11.43 33.70
N GLU A 46 11.32 -10.27 34.36
CA GLU A 46 12.51 -9.40 34.48
C GLU A 46 13.71 -10.10 35.14
N LYS A 47 13.47 -11.16 35.91
CA LYS A 47 14.50 -11.98 36.55
C LYS A 47 14.59 -13.39 35.96
N GLY A 48 14.01 -13.58 34.78
CA GLY A 48 14.08 -14.83 34.05
C GLY A 48 15.52 -15.20 33.72
N ARG A 49 15.78 -16.50 33.55
CA ARG A 49 17.11 -17.01 33.24
C ARG A 49 17.53 -16.79 31.79
N TYR A 50 16.57 -16.68 30.87
CA TYR A 50 16.83 -16.71 29.44
C TYR A 50 16.45 -15.39 28.79
N CYS A 51 17.30 -14.88 27.90
CA CYS A 51 16.93 -13.79 27.01
C CYS A 51 15.95 -14.31 25.94
N TYR A 52 14.97 -13.49 25.55
CA TYR A 52 14.03 -13.82 24.49
C TYR A 52 13.59 -12.59 23.71
N CYS A 53 13.06 -12.80 22.51
CA CYS A 53 12.43 -11.72 21.75
C CYS A 53 10.94 -11.67 22.10
N PRO A 54 10.40 -10.51 22.54
CA PRO A 54 9.01 -10.39 22.98
C PRO A 54 7.99 -10.48 21.84
N VAL A 55 8.43 -10.40 20.59
CA VAL A 55 7.56 -10.41 19.41
C VAL A 55 7.84 -11.65 18.58
N THR A 56 6.85 -12.55 18.53
CA THR A 56 6.78 -13.67 17.58
C THR A 56 5.43 -13.67 16.88
N HIS A 57 5.37 -14.33 15.72
CA HIS A 57 4.17 -14.43 14.90
C HIS A 57 3.79 -15.90 14.75
N LYS A 58 2.59 -16.26 15.20
CA LYS A 58 2.00 -17.58 14.97
C LYS A 58 1.13 -17.52 13.72
N ILE A 59 1.43 -18.33 12.72
CA ILE A 59 0.73 -18.35 11.44
C ILE A 59 0.83 -19.74 10.81
N THR A 60 -0.21 -20.16 10.08
CA THR A 60 -0.21 -21.44 9.38
C THR A 60 0.56 -21.37 8.05
N LEU A 61 1.06 -22.52 7.58
CA LEU A 61 1.65 -22.65 6.25
C LEU A 61 0.69 -22.22 5.13
N GLY A 62 -0.61 -22.53 5.28
CA GLY A 62 -1.63 -22.11 4.32
C GLY A 62 -1.73 -20.59 4.21
N GLU A 63 -1.81 -19.89 5.34
CA GLU A 63 -1.91 -18.42 5.37
C GLU A 63 -0.65 -17.75 4.79
N ILE A 64 0.55 -18.29 5.06
CA ILE A 64 1.79 -17.80 4.46
C ILE A 64 1.71 -17.89 2.93
N VAL A 65 1.26 -19.04 2.40
CA VAL A 65 1.19 -19.27 0.96
C VAL A 65 0.13 -18.40 0.29
N ASP A 66 -1.01 -18.19 0.94
CA ASP A 66 -2.06 -17.28 0.47
C ASP A 66 -1.54 -15.84 0.38
N LEU A 67 -0.81 -15.37 1.40
CA LEU A 67 -0.17 -14.05 1.37
C LEU A 67 0.84 -13.94 0.22
N LEU A 68 1.69 -14.93 0.00
CA LEU A 68 2.66 -14.93 -1.11
C LEU A 68 1.97 -14.88 -2.48
N HIS A 69 0.86 -15.60 -2.65
CA HIS A 69 0.05 -15.52 -3.87
C HIS A 69 -0.61 -14.15 -4.02
N GLN A 70 -1.17 -13.59 -2.95
CA GLN A 70 -1.74 -12.25 -2.96
C GLN A 70 -0.71 -11.21 -3.39
N PHE A 71 0.51 -11.24 -2.82
CA PHE A 71 1.59 -10.31 -3.16
C PHE A 71 2.02 -10.41 -4.62
N ALA A 72 2.06 -11.63 -5.17
CA ALA A 72 2.42 -11.85 -6.57
C ALA A 72 1.36 -11.32 -7.56
N GLU A 73 0.10 -11.17 -7.15
CA GLU A 73 -0.99 -10.65 -7.98
C GLU A 73 -1.18 -9.14 -7.88
N MET A 74 -0.65 -8.48 -6.83
CA MET A 74 -0.77 -7.03 -6.63
C MET A 74 -0.33 -6.20 -7.86
N PRO A 75 0.83 -6.46 -8.52
CA PRO A 75 1.25 -5.65 -9.67
C PRO A 75 0.31 -5.74 -10.87
N LYS A 76 -0.45 -6.84 -10.99
CA LYS A 76 -1.39 -7.05 -12.10
C LYS A 76 -2.72 -6.36 -11.89
N THR A 77 -3.17 -6.31 -10.64
CA THR A 77 -4.47 -5.74 -10.26
C THR A 77 -4.37 -4.29 -9.82
N LEU A 78 -3.16 -3.82 -9.51
CA LEU A 78 -2.86 -2.54 -8.84
C LEU A 78 -3.56 -2.39 -7.48
N MET A 79 -4.15 -3.46 -6.95
CA MET A 79 -4.85 -3.46 -5.68
C MET A 79 -3.85 -3.63 -4.53
N ILE A 80 -3.82 -2.64 -3.65
CA ILE A 80 -3.08 -2.69 -2.40
C ILE A 80 -4.12 -2.98 -1.29
N PRO A 81 -4.09 -4.19 -0.68
CA PRO A 81 -4.90 -4.51 0.46
C PRO A 81 -4.41 -3.71 1.67
N GLU A 82 -5.25 -3.65 2.70
CA GLU A 82 -4.84 -3.12 3.98
C GLU A 82 -3.82 -4.07 4.62
N ILE A 83 -2.64 -3.56 4.93
CA ILE A 83 -1.58 -4.32 5.61
C ILE A 83 -1.26 -3.55 6.90
N PRO A 84 -1.79 -4.00 8.05
CA PRO A 84 -1.58 -3.32 9.33
C PRO A 84 -0.10 -3.16 9.67
N ALA A 85 0.22 -2.06 10.36
CA ALA A 85 1.53 -1.88 10.98
C ALA A 85 1.81 -3.07 11.92
N ASP A 86 3.08 -3.48 12.00
CA ASP A 86 3.59 -4.57 12.83
C ASP A 86 3.08 -5.99 12.53
N SER A 87 2.13 -6.14 11.60
CA SER A 87 1.60 -7.45 11.20
C SER A 87 2.67 -8.35 10.56
N PHE A 88 2.48 -9.67 10.70
CA PHE A 88 3.26 -10.65 9.96
C PHE A 88 3.22 -10.40 8.44
N ALA A 89 2.05 -10.07 7.88
CA ALA A 89 1.89 -9.78 6.47
C ALA A 89 2.79 -8.62 5.99
N LYS A 90 2.98 -7.58 6.82
CA LYS A 90 3.87 -6.46 6.50
C LYS A 90 5.32 -6.91 6.39
N ARG A 91 5.79 -7.69 7.36
CA ARG A 91 7.15 -8.23 7.44
C ARG A 91 7.41 -9.23 6.30
N LEU A 92 6.43 -10.10 6.04
CA LEU A 92 6.49 -11.05 4.93
C LEU A 92 6.50 -10.36 3.57
N TYR A 93 5.74 -9.27 3.37
CA TYR A 93 5.76 -8.53 2.11
C TYR A 93 7.13 -7.91 1.82
N SER A 94 7.77 -7.29 2.82
CA SER A 94 9.15 -6.78 2.70
C SER A 94 10.13 -7.90 2.35
N THR A 95 9.99 -9.05 3.01
CA THR A 95 10.78 -10.25 2.70
C THR A 95 10.56 -10.70 1.26
N PHE A 96 9.31 -10.85 0.84
CA PHE A 96 8.92 -11.25 -0.51
C PHE A 96 9.56 -10.36 -1.58
N LEU A 97 9.52 -9.04 -1.39
CA LEU A 97 10.14 -8.08 -2.31
C LEU A 97 11.66 -8.27 -2.42
N SER A 98 12.34 -8.66 -1.34
CA SER A 98 13.79 -8.92 -1.38
C SER A 98 14.20 -10.11 -2.25
N TYR A 99 13.26 -11.04 -2.49
CA TYR A 99 13.44 -12.20 -3.39
C TYR A 99 12.85 -11.98 -4.78
N LEU A 100 12.27 -10.80 -5.06
CA LEU A 100 11.63 -10.53 -6.33
C LEU A 100 12.70 -10.41 -7.44
N PRO A 101 12.60 -11.17 -8.54
CA PRO A 101 13.50 -11.02 -9.68
C PRO A 101 13.47 -9.59 -10.22
N LYS A 102 14.63 -9.10 -10.67
CA LYS A 102 14.79 -7.73 -11.20
C LYS A 102 13.77 -7.41 -12.29
N GLU A 103 13.48 -8.39 -13.14
CA GLU A 103 12.55 -8.26 -14.28
C GLU A 103 11.09 -8.13 -13.83
N LYS A 104 10.77 -8.54 -12.60
CA LYS A 104 9.42 -8.40 -12.00
C LYS A 104 9.29 -7.18 -11.11
N ALA A 105 10.41 -6.56 -10.70
CA ALA A 105 10.40 -5.33 -9.92
C ALA A 105 9.94 -4.11 -10.74
N ILE A 106 10.05 -4.20 -12.07
CA ILE A 106 9.58 -3.19 -13.01
C ILE A 106 8.43 -3.81 -13.80
N PHE A 107 7.28 -3.14 -13.83
CA PHE A 107 6.14 -3.54 -14.63
C PHE A 107 5.51 -2.30 -15.26
N ASP A 108 5.06 -2.46 -16.51
CA ASP A 108 4.43 -1.39 -17.25
C ASP A 108 2.98 -1.20 -16.79
N LEU A 109 2.58 0.07 -16.67
CA LEU A 109 1.18 0.42 -16.43
C LEU A 109 0.44 0.54 -17.77
N LYS A 110 -0.82 0.12 -17.79
CA LYS A 110 -1.67 0.26 -18.97
C LYS A 110 -2.02 1.74 -19.19
N MET A 111 -1.36 2.37 -20.17
CA MET A 111 -1.68 3.72 -20.60
C MET A 111 -2.80 3.70 -21.65
N ASN A 112 -3.93 4.32 -21.36
CA ASN A 112 -4.97 4.57 -22.35
C ASN A 112 -4.63 5.87 -23.11
N VAL A 113 -4.08 5.74 -24.31
CA VAL A 113 -3.53 6.87 -25.10
C VAL A 113 -4.46 7.25 -26.25
N ASP A 114 -4.66 8.55 -26.44
CA ASP A 114 -5.37 9.11 -27.58
C ASP A 114 -4.73 10.42 -28.08
N ASN A 115 -5.39 11.11 -29.02
CA ASN A 115 -4.89 12.38 -29.55
C ASN A 115 -4.80 13.50 -28.50
N ARG A 116 -5.56 13.42 -27.40
CA ARG A 116 -5.63 14.39 -26.30
C ARG A 116 -4.53 14.19 -25.25
N GLY A 117 -3.97 12.98 -25.14
CA GLY A 117 -2.92 12.63 -24.19
C GLY A 117 -3.07 11.20 -23.69
N SER A 118 -2.99 10.98 -22.37
CA SER A 118 -3.16 9.64 -21.79
C SER A 118 -3.88 9.65 -20.44
N PHE A 119 -4.41 8.49 -20.06
CA PHE A 119 -4.93 8.19 -18.74
C PHE A 119 -4.43 6.82 -18.27
N THR A 120 -3.84 6.77 -17.08
CA THR A 120 -3.17 5.59 -16.54
C THR A 120 -3.59 5.38 -15.10
N GLU A 121 -4.08 4.20 -14.75
CA GLU A 121 -4.36 3.83 -13.35
C GLU A 121 -3.03 3.50 -12.64
N LEU A 122 -2.87 3.94 -11.39
CA LEU A 122 -1.63 3.76 -10.63
C LEU A 122 -1.79 2.77 -9.49
N VAL A 123 -2.70 3.06 -8.55
CA VAL A 123 -2.93 2.25 -7.34
C VAL A 123 -4.40 2.30 -6.99
N HIS A 124 -4.94 1.13 -6.65
CA HIS A 124 -6.27 0.95 -6.07
C HIS A 124 -6.06 0.54 -4.62
N THR A 125 -6.82 1.15 -3.71
CA THR A 125 -6.84 0.74 -2.31
C THR A 125 -8.23 0.22 -1.99
N LEU A 126 -8.32 -0.77 -1.11
CA LEU A 126 -9.60 -1.38 -0.75
C LEU A 126 -10.59 -0.34 -0.18
N ASN A 127 -10.09 0.55 0.68
CA ASN A 127 -10.92 1.44 1.51
C ASN A 127 -10.73 2.94 1.21
N CYS A 128 -9.67 3.35 0.51
CA CYS A 128 -9.28 4.75 0.35
C CYS A 128 -9.34 5.25 -1.11
N GLY A 129 -10.03 4.50 -1.98
CA GLY A 129 -10.23 4.86 -3.38
C GLY A 129 -9.04 4.53 -4.28
N GLN A 130 -8.93 5.28 -5.37
CA GLN A 130 -8.05 5.00 -6.49
C GLN A 130 -7.24 6.24 -6.86
N VAL A 131 -5.97 6.04 -7.22
CA VAL A 131 -5.09 7.06 -7.78
C VAL A 131 -4.85 6.76 -9.26
N SER A 132 -4.95 7.80 -10.10
CA SER A 132 -4.70 7.72 -11.54
C SER A 132 -3.93 8.95 -12.00
N ILE A 133 -3.18 8.80 -13.08
CA ILE A 133 -2.39 9.85 -13.71
C ILE A 133 -3.07 10.24 -15.02
N ASN A 134 -3.43 11.52 -15.15
CA ASN A 134 -3.94 12.10 -16.39
C ASN A 134 -2.87 13.00 -17.01
N ILE A 135 -2.54 12.75 -18.28
CA ILE A 135 -1.67 13.62 -19.07
C ILE A 135 -2.51 14.22 -20.20
N SER A 136 -2.47 15.54 -20.34
CA SER A 136 -3.18 16.26 -21.38
C SER A 136 -2.22 17.12 -22.19
N LYS A 137 -2.35 17.08 -23.52
CA LYS A 137 -1.56 17.93 -24.43
C LYS A 137 -1.99 19.41 -24.29
N PRO A 138 -1.16 20.37 -24.73
CA PRO A 138 -1.55 21.78 -24.72
C PRO A 138 -2.88 22.04 -25.43
N GLY A 139 -3.73 22.88 -24.83
CA GLY A 139 -5.04 23.26 -25.38
C GLY A 139 -6.15 22.21 -25.24
N ILE A 140 -5.89 21.08 -24.57
CA ILE A 140 -6.88 20.03 -24.34
C ILE A 140 -7.71 20.30 -23.08
N THR A 141 -9.03 20.19 -23.23
CA THR A 141 -9.99 20.10 -22.13
C THR A 141 -10.43 18.65 -21.94
N LYS A 142 -10.48 18.18 -20.70
CA LYS A 142 -11.02 16.87 -20.30
C LYS A 142 -11.86 17.06 -19.04
N GLY A 143 -12.97 16.35 -18.96
CA GLY A 143 -13.88 16.46 -17.83
C GLY A 143 -15.30 16.62 -18.32
N GLU A 144 -15.86 17.81 -18.17
CA GLU A 144 -17.20 18.16 -18.61
C GLU A 144 -18.34 17.31 -17.98
N HIS A 145 -18.12 16.77 -16.78
CA HIS A 145 -19.08 15.87 -16.12
C HIS A 145 -19.21 16.14 -14.62
N TRP A 146 -20.19 15.46 -14.02
CA TRP A 146 -20.51 15.50 -12.60
C TRP A 146 -20.88 14.11 -12.07
N HIS A 147 -20.90 13.98 -10.74
CA HIS A 147 -21.25 12.75 -10.05
C HIS A 147 -22.15 13.04 -8.85
N ASN A 148 -23.13 12.17 -8.57
CA ASN A 148 -23.98 12.28 -7.37
C ASN A 148 -23.18 12.08 -6.07
N THR A 149 -22.35 11.03 -6.04
CA THR A 149 -21.67 10.54 -4.82
C THR A 149 -20.15 10.48 -4.95
N LYS A 150 -19.63 10.10 -6.14
CA LYS A 150 -18.18 10.07 -6.39
C LYS A 150 -17.61 11.49 -6.32
N TRP A 151 -16.44 11.61 -5.73
CA TRP A 151 -15.67 12.85 -5.68
C TRP A 151 -14.22 12.56 -6.05
N GLU A 152 -13.49 13.60 -6.45
CA GLU A 152 -12.11 13.49 -6.95
C GLU A 152 -11.29 14.64 -6.37
N GLN A 153 -10.00 14.40 -6.16
CA GLN A 153 -9.01 15.43 -5.85
C GLN A 153 -8.02 15.51 -6.99
N PHE A 154 -7.77 16.72 -7.49
CA PHE A 154 -6.77 16.94 -8.52
C PHE A 154 -5.51 17.54 -7.92
N ILE A 155 -4.37 16.95 -8.27
CA ILE A 155 -3.04 17.42 -7.90
C ILE A 155 -2.24 17.62 -9.19
N VAL A 156 -1.99 18.88 -9.55
CA VAL A 156 -1.18 19.20 -10.74
C VAL A 156 0.29 19.20 -10.33
N VAL A 157 1.02 18.17 -10.71
CA VAL A 157 2.45 18.01 -10.35
C VAL A 157 3.41 18.56 -11.42
N SER A 158 2.93 18.77 -12.65
CA SER A 158 3.72 19.32 -13.74
C SER A 158 2.84 20.08 -14.72
N GLY A 159 3.36 21.19 -15.26
CA GLY A 159 2.62 22.09 -16.14
C GLY A 159 1.74 23.09 -15.39
N HIS A 160 0.77 23.66 -16.11
CA HIS A 160 -0.20 24.61 -15.60
C HIS A 160 -1.52 24.46 -16.36
N GLY A 161 -2.61 24.88 -15.74
CA GLY A 161 -3.93 24.82 -16.35
C GLY A 161 -5.01 25.45 -15.49
N LEU A 162 -6.26 25.27 -15.93
CA LEU A 162 -7.45 25.73 -15.23
C LEU A 162 -8.28 24.50 -14.82
N ILE A 163 -8.74 24.47 -13.58
CA ILE A 163 -9.79 23.56 -13.13
C ILE A 163 -11.04 24.39 -12.92
N GLN A 164 -12.12 24.04 -13.62
CA GLN A 164 -13.39 24.77 -13.59
C GLN A 164 -14.49 23.91 -12.96
N LEU A 165 -15.29 24.52 -12.09
CA LEU A 165 -16.36 23.88 -11.33
C LEU A 165 -17.60 24.77 -11.40
N ARG A 166 -18.77 24.21 -11.71
CA ARG A 166 -20.03 24.95 -11.82
C ARG A 166 -21.17 24.21 -11.12
N LYS A 167 -21.82 24.86 -10.17
CA LYS A 167 -22.97 24.28 -9.47
C LYS A 167 -24.11 23.95 -10.44
N GLU A 168 -24.72 22.78 -10.26
CA GLU A 168 -25.86 22.37 -11.10
C GLU A 168 -27.04 23.31 -10.88
N GLY A 169 -27.66 23.75 -11.98
CA GLY A 169 -28.74 24.73 -11.96
C GLY A 169 -28.29 26.18 -11.76
N THR A 170 -26.98 26.47 -11.82
CA THR A 170 -26.46 27.85 -11.81
C THR A 170 -25.46 28.08 -12.94
N ASP A 171 -25.25 29.35 -13.27
CA ASP A 171 -24.24 29.79 -14.24
C ASP A 171 -22.93 30.24 -13.56
N GLU A 172 -22.85 30.12 -12.23
CA GLU A 172 -21.67 30.52 -11.46
C GLU A 172 -20.54 29.50 -11.63
N VAL A 173 -19.43 29.95 -12.24
CA VAL A 173 -18.23 29.14 -12.48
C VAL A 173 -17.13 29.56 -11.51
N LEU A 174 -16.67 28.61 -10.70
CA LEU A 174 -15.44 28.72 -9.93
C LEU A 174 -14.27 28.30 -10.82
N ILE A 175 -13.26 29.15 -10.92
CA ILE A 175 -12.03 28.90 -11.69
C ILE A 175 -10.86 28.80 -10.70
N CYS A 176 -10.16 27.67 -10.75
CA CYS A 176 -8.93 27.47 -10.01
C CYS A 176 -7.77 27.40 -11.00
N THR A 177 -6.98 28.46 -11.09
CA THR A 177 -5.70 28.43 -11.81
C THR A 177 -4.70 27.63 -10.99
N VAL A 178 -4.15 26.59 -11.59
CA VAL A 178 -3.23 25.67 -10.91
C VAL A 178 -1.89 25.64 -11.64
N HIS A 179 -0.84 25.78 -10.86
CA HIS A 179 0.56 25.63 -11.25
C HIS A 179 1.19 24.57 -10.35
N SER A 180 2.30 23.98 -10.78
CA SER A 180 3.12 23.01 -10.02
C SER A 180 2.83 22.92 -8.52
N LEU A 181 2.29 21.76 -8.12
CA LEU A 181 1.84 21.38 -6.78
C LEU A 181 0.68 22.21 -6.20
N ALA A 182 -0.48 22.14 -6.84
CA ALA A 182 -1.73 22.71 -6.33
C ALA A 182 -2.81 21.63 -6.17
N ILE A 183 -3.58 21.73 -5.08
CA ILE A 183 -4.73 20.87 -4.79
C ILE A 183 -6.01 21.68 -5.01
N CYS A 184 -6.93 21.15 -5.81
CA CYS A 184 -8.30 21.66 -5.89
C CYS A 184 -9.26 20.61 -5.33
N GLN A 185 -9.96 20.95 -4.25
CA GLN A 185 -10.99 20.11 -3.63
C GLN A 185 -12.29 20.88 -3.49
N ARG A 186 -13.33 20.46 -4.21
CA ARG A 186 -14.72 20.78 -3.89
C ARG A 186 -15.60 19.67 -4.45
N LYS A 187 -16.74 19.39 -3.79
CA LYS A 187 -17.76 18.47 -4.30
C LYS A 187 -18.13 18.93 -5.73
N LYS A 188 -17.66 18.18 -6.73
CA LYS A 188 -17.89 18.45 -8.16
C LYS A 188 -19.39 18.53 -8.40
N GLN A 189 -19.86 19.73 -8.69
CA GLN A 189 -21.06 19.96 -9.49
C GLN A 189 -20.51 20.52 -10.81
N SER A 190 -21.00 19.98 -11.93
CA SER A 190 -20.52 20.10 -13.33
C SER A 190 -19.17 20.79 -13.59
N SER A 191 -18.21 20.04 -14.12
CA SER A 191 -17.11 20.66 -14.88
C SER A 191 -17.65 20.99 -16.28
N ILE A 192 -17.21 22.09 -16.90
CA ILE A 192 -17.13 22.23 -18.37
C ILE A 192 -15.67 21.89 -18.61
#